data_AF-A0A1H9SQV4-F1
#
_entry.id   AF-A0A1H9SQV4-F1
#
_cell.length_a   1.000
_cell.length_b   1.000
_cell.length_c   1.000
_cell.angle_alpha   90.00
_cell.angle_beta   90.00
_cell.angle_gamma   90.00
#
_symmetry.space_group_name_H-M   'P 1'
#
loop_
_entity.id
_entity.type
_entity.pdbx_description
1 polymer ?
#
loop_
_entity_poly.entity_id
_entity_poly.type
_entity_poly.pdbx_seq_one_letter_code
_entity_poly.pdbx_strand_id
1 'polypeptide(L)'
;MVNENGQRFVAPFPDHVAKTVQYGNGVKAHAVYLSQYQLIPYQRVQEYFQDQLHLPIGAGSIYNFNQRAFALLEQFEEKPVSKLSSIAIVACR
;
A
#
# COMPACT_ATOMS: atom_id res chain seq x y z
N MET A 1 -6.37 -27.10 -9.39
CA MET A 1 -7.09 -28.31 -8.91
C MET A 1 -7.64 -29.03 -10.13
N VAL A 2 -7.66 -30.36 -10.13
CA VAL A 2 -8.20 -31.15 -11.26
C VAL A 2 -9.43 -31.89 -10.73
N ASN A 3 -10.56 -31.73 -11.41
CA ASN A 3 -11.81 -32.38 -11.06
C ASN A 3 -11.81 -33.84 -11.55
N GLU A 4 -12.78 -34.62 -11.12
CA GLU A 4 -12.94 -36.05 -11.45
C GLU A 4 -13.02 -36.32 -12.97
N ASN A 5 -13.39 -35.30 -13.75
CA ASN A 5 -13.45 -35.33 -15.22
C ASN A 5 -12.13 -34.91 -15.92
N GLY A 6 -11.02 -34.77 -15.19
CA GLY A 6 -9.71 -34.40 -15.74
C GLY A 6 -9.57 -32.92 -16.15
N GLN A 7 -10.60 -32.10 -15.93
CA GLN A 7 -10.53 -30.66 -16.21
C GLN A 7 -9.71 -29.95 -15.14
N ARG A 8 -8.81 -29.06 -15.56
CA ARG A 8 -7.94 -28.30 -14.67
C ARG A 8 -8.45 -26.87 -14.55
N PHE A 9 -8.94 -26.50 -13.37
CA PHE A 9 -9.23 -25.11 -13.06
C PHE A 9 -7.94 -24.41 -12.63
N VAL A 10 -7.55 -23.40 -13.41
CA VAL A 10 -6.44 -22.49 -13.12
C VAL A 10 -6.99 -21.08 -13.10
N ALA A 11 -6.84 -20.38 -11.98
CA ALA A 11 -7.16 -18.96 -11.91
C ALA A 11 -6.10 -18.15 -12.67
N PRO A 12 -6.48 -17.09 -13.40
CA PRO A 12 -5.53 -16.21 -14.06
C PRO A 12 -4.63 -15.54 -13.01
N PHE A 13 -3.37 -15.30 -13.39
CA PHE A 13 -2.43 -14.60 -12.52
C PHE A 13 -2.90 -13.15 -12.30
N PRO A 14 -2.77 -12.57 -11.10
CA PRO A 14 -3.31 -11.25 -10.83
C PRO A 14 -2.57 -10.14 -11.60
N ASP A 15 -3.30 -9.27 -12.30
CA ASP A 15 -2.73 -8.22 -13.17
C ASP A 15 -1.82 -7.22 -12.44
N HIS A 16 -2.03 -7.04 -11.13
CA HIS A 16 -1.29 -6.08 -10.31
C HIS A 16 0.07 -6.60 -9.79
N VAL A 17 0.42 -7.85 -10.09
CA VAL A 17 1.69 -8.48 -9.71
C VAL A 17 2.59 -8.55 -10.95
N ALA A 18 3.30 -7.47 -11.23
CA ALA A 18 4.15 -7.38 -12.42
C ALA A 18 5.59 -7.87 -12.18
N LYS A 19 5.99 -8.11 -10.93
CA LYS A 19 7.36 -8.50 -10.56
C LYS A 19 7.39 -9.77 -9.70
N THR A 20 8.46 -10.55 -9.89
CA THR A 20 8.71 -11.84 -9.22
C THR A 20 8.74 -11.75 -7.69
N VAL A 21 9.13 -10.60 -7.12
CA VAL A 21 9.15 -10.36 -5.67
C VAL A 21 8.43 -9.06 -5.37
N GLN A 22 7.22 -9.15 -4.80
CA GLN A 22 6.40 -7.98 -4.46
C GLN A 22 5.91 -8.09 -3.02
N TYR A 23 6.08 -7.00 -2.26
CA TYR A 23 5.49 -6.86 -0.94
C TYR A 23 3.98 -6.59 -1.06
N GLY A 24 3.18 -7.28 -0.25
CA GLY A 24 1.74 -7.07 -0.14
C GLY A 24 1.42 -5.66 0.39
N ASN A 25 0.20 -5.20 0.14
CA ASN A 25 -0.22 -3.86 0.57
C ASN A 25 -0.14 -3.67 2.09
N GLY A 26 -0.42 -4.71 2.89
CA GLY A 26 -0.30 -4.65 4.35
C GLY A 26 1.13 -4.37 4.83
N VAL A 27 2.13 -5.04 4.23
CA VAL A 27 3.55 -4.82 4.54
C VAL A 27 3.97 -3.39 4.19
N LYS A 28 3.55 -2.89 3.02
CA LYS A 28 3.84 -1.53 2.58
C LYS A 28 3.24 -0.49 3.51
N ALA A 29 1.94 -0.63 3.84
CA ALA A 29 1.26 0.29 4.74
C ALA A 29 1.89 0.28 6.14
N HIS A 30 2.27 -0.89 6.65
CA HIS A 30 2.92 -1.01 7.95
C HIS A 30 4.29 -0.32 7.98
N ALA A 31 5.11 -0.49 6.93
CA ALA A 31 6.40 0.21 6.82
C ALA A 31 6.23 1.74 6.73
N VAL A 32 5.22 2.21 5.99
CA VAL A 32 4.88 3.65 5.93
C VAL A 32 4.44 4.14 7.31
N TYR A 33 3.58 3.41 8.01
CA TYR A 33 3.09 3.77 9.34
C TYR A 33 4.23 3.90 10.36
N LEU A 34 5.10 2.89 10.45
CA LEU A 34 6.24 2.92 11.36
C LEU A 34 7.19 4.09 11.05
N SER A 35 7.43 4.37 9.77
CA SER A 35 8.39 5.42 9.40
C SER A 35 7.81 6.84 9.42
N GLN A 36 6.57 7.05 9.00
CA GLN A 36 5.96 8.38 8.85
C GLN A 36 5.11 8.78 10.06
N TYR A 37 4.36 7.84 10.65
CA TYR A 37 3.50 8.15 11.79
C TYR A 37 4.27 8.01 13.11
N GLN A 38 5.00 6.91 13.28
CA GLN A 38 5.79 6.70 14.50
C GLN A 38 7.19 7.31 14.45
N LEU A 39 7.59 7.86 13.28
CA LEU A 39 8.89 8.50 13.06
C LEU A 39 10.09 7.59 13.39
N ILE A 40 9.92 6.28 13.20
CA ILE A 40 10.99 5.32 13.42
C ILE A 40 12.00 5.44 12.28
N PRO A 41 13.30 5.59 12.57
CA PRO A 41 14.33 5.66 11.54
C PRO A 41 14.30 4.45 10.62
N TYR A 42 14.60 4.64 9.34
CA TYR A 42 14.48 3.57 8.34
C TYR A 42 15.28 2.33 8.73
N GLN A 43 16.51 2.48 9.22
CA GLN A 43 17.33 1.35 9.67
C GLN A 43 16.58 0.49 10.70
N ARG A 44 15.93 1.12 11.67
CA ARG A 44 15.20 0.43 12.73
C ARG A 44 13.93 -0.25 12.21
N VAL A 45 13.26 0.36 11.23
CA VAL A 45 12.15 -0.29 10.51
C VAL A 45 12.66 -1.52 9.75
N GLN A 46 13.82 -1.45 9.09
CA GLN A 46 14.40 -2.60 8.41
C GLN A 46 14.73 -3.74 9.36
N GLU A 47 15.39 -3.44 10.49
CA GLU A 47 15.67 -4.40 11.56
C GLU A 47 14.38 -5.08 12.04
N TYR A 48 13.32 -4.30 12.32
CA TYR A 48 12.04 -4.86 12.76
C TYR A 48 11.45 -5.85 11.74
N PHE A 49 11.41 -5.48 10.46
CA PHE A 49 10.86 -6.35 9.42
C PHE A 49 11.73 -7.60 9.17
N GLN A 50 13.05 -7.47 9.28
CA GLN A 50 13.97 -8.59 9.16
C GLN A 50 13.85 -9.54 10.36
N ASP A 51 13.91 -9.02 11.57
CA ASP A 51 14.04 -9.84 12.78
C ASP A 51 12.70 -10.41 13.25
N GLN A 52 11.62 -9.64 13.13
CA GLN A 52 10.30 -10.06 13.64
C GLN A 52 9.47 -10.74 12.55
N LEU A 53 9.52 -10.21 11.34
CA LEU A 53 8.66 -10.65 10.25
C LEU A 53 9.41 -11.52 9.22
N HIS A 54 10.74 -11.67 9.36
CA HIS A 54 11.58 -12.42 8.42
C HIS A 54 11.43 -11.93 6.96
N LEU A 55 11.15 -10.64 6.80
CA LEU A 55 10.93 -9.96 5.53
C LEU A 55 12.01 -8.89 5.33
N PRO A 56 13.09 -9.18 4.59
CA PRO A 56 14.19 -8.24 4.43
C PRO A 56 13.79 -7.07 3.51
N ILE A 57 13.36 -5.95 4.09
CA ILE A 57 13.06 -4.72 3.34
C ILE A 57 14.28 -3.80 3.30
N GLY A 58 14.53 -3.20 2.14
CA GLY A 58 15.57 -2.18 1.97
C GLY A 58 15.05 -0.77 2.29
N ALA A 59 15.95 0.14 2.70
CA ALA A 59 15.62 1.56 2.86
C ALA A 59 14.99 2.18 1.59
N GLY A 60 15.47 1.81 0.40
CA GLY A 60 14.88 2.25 -0.86
C GLY A 60 13.45 1.72 -1.09
N SER A 61 13.11 0.55 -0.54
CA SER A 61 11.73 0.05 -0.56
C SER A 61 10.83 0.88 0.34
N ILE A 62 11.28 1.20 1.56
CA ILE A 62 10.56 2.07 2.51
C ILE A 62 10.31 3.44 1.87
N TYR A 63 11.34 4.04 1.27
CA TYR A 63 11.22 5.31 0.53
C TYR A 63 10.17 5.22 -0.59
N ASN A 64 10.22 4.18 -1.42
CA ASN A 64 9.24 3.98 -2.49
C ASN A 64 7.82 3.78 -1.97
N PHE A 65 7.65 3.13 -0.80
CA PHE A 65 6.34 2.99 -0.18
C PHE A 65 5.80 4.33 0.31
N ASN A 66 6.66 5.17 0.90
CA ASN A 66 6.31 6.51 1.35
C ASN A 66 5.89 7.40 0.17
N GLN A 67 6.66 7.40 -0.92
CA GLN A 67 6.30 8.11 -2.16
C GLN A 67 4.95 7.64 -2.73
N ARG A 68 4.71 6.34 -2.72
CA ARG A 68 3.45 5.79 -3.22
C ARG A 68 2.27 6.12 -2.31
N ALA A 69 2.46 6.11 -1.00
CA ALA A 69 1.44 6.52 -0.05
C ALA A 69 1.10 8.01 -0.23
N PHE A 70 2.12 8.87 -0.38
CA PHE A 70 1.94 10.30 -0.67
C PHE A 70 1.10 10.53 -1.93
N ALA A 71 1.46 9.91 -3.07
CA ALA A 71 0.72 10.07 -4.32
C ALA A 71 -0.75 9.57 -4.23
N LEU A 72 -1.01 8.54 -3.41
CA LEU A 72 -2.38 8.06 -3.18
C LEU A 72 -3.19 9.01 -2.29
N LEU A 73 -2.54 9.65 -1.31
CA LEU A 73 -3.16 10.64 -0.42
C LEU A 73 -3.49 11.93 -1.16
N GLU A 74 -2.64 12.39 -2.08
CA GLU A 74 -2.89 13.58 -2.90
C GLU A 74 -4.19 13.45 -3.71
N GLN A 75 -4.41 12.31 -4.38
CA GLN A 75 -5.67 12.02 -5.07
C GLN A 75 -6.88 11.95 -4.13
N PHE A 76 -6.63 11.60 -2.86
CA PHE A 76 -7.68 11.62 -1.86
C PHE A 76 -8.02 13.06 -1.47
N GLU A 77 -7.07 13.97 -1.31
CA GLU A 77 -7.31 15.37 -0.90
C GLU A 77 -8.11 16.19 -1.92
N GLU A 78 -7.95 15.93 -3.23
CA GLU A 78 -8.72 16.61 -4.28
C GLU A 78 -10.24 16.33 -4.22
N LYS A 79 -10.62 15.14 -3.73
CA LYS A 79 -12.02 14.66 -3.72
C LYS A 79 -12.93 15.27 -2.64
N PRO A 80 -12.52 15.41 -1.36
CA PRO A 80 -13.32 16.03 -0.34
C PRO A 80 -13.37 17.55 -0.53
N VAL A 81 -12.31 18.22 -1.00
CA VAL A 81 -12.33 19.66 -1.25
C VAL A 81 -13.38 20.02 -2.32
N SER A 82 -13.44 19.27 -3.42
CA SER A 82 -14.45 19.48 -4.47
C SER A 82 -15.88 19.16 -4.03
N LYS A 83 -16.07 18.15 -3.16
CA LYS A 83 -17.40 17.82 -2.60
C LYS A 83 -17.86 18.81 -1.53
N LEU A 84 -16.95 19.30 -0.70
CA LEU A 84 -17.27 20.26 0.35
C LEU A 84 -17.55 21.65 -0.23
N SER A 85 -16.81 22.08 -1.26
CA SER A 85 -17.06 23.35 -1.95
C SER A 85 -18.42 23.38 -2.65
N SER A 86 -18.89 22.25 -3.18
CA SER A 86 -20.21 22.13 -3.82
C SER A 86 -21.36 22.08 -2.80
N ILE A 87 -21.12 21.59 -1.59
CA ILE A 87 -22.13 21.57 -0.51
C ILE A 87 -22.26 22.95 0.18
N ALA A 88 -21.18 23.72 0.27
CA ALA A 88 -21.14 24.99 1.02
C ALA A 88 -21.92 26.15 0.37
N ILE A 89 -22.43 26.03 -0.86
CA ILE A 89 -23.18 27.12 -1.53
C ILE A 89 -24.69 27.09 -1.19
N VAL A 90 -25.23 26.02 -0.58
CA VAL A 90 -26.69 25.89 -0.35
C VAL A 90 -27.13 26.19 1.09
N ALA A 91 -26.21 26.38 2.04
CA ALA A 91 -26.57 26.61 3.45
C ALA A 91 -26.75 28.09 3.83
N CYS A 92 -26.60 29.03 2.90
CA CYS A 92 -26.86 30.45 3.12
C CYS A 92 -27.78 31.00 2.02
N ARG A 93 -29.03 30.54 2.02
CA ARG A 93 -30.16 31.28 1.43
C ARG A 93 -31.44 30.99 2.19
#